data_AF-A0A7K2KUI6-F1
#
_entry.id   AF-A0A7K2KUI6-F1
#
_cell.length_a   1.000
_cell.length_b   1.000
_cell.length_c   1.000
_cell.angle_alpha   90.00
_cell.angle_beta   90.00
_cell.angle_gamma   90.00
#
_symmetry.space_group_name_H-M   'P 1'
#
loop_
_entity.id
_entity.type
_entity.pdbx_description
1 polymer ?
#
loop_
_entity_poly.entity_id
_entity_poly.type
_entity_poly.pdbx_seq_one_letter_code
_entity_poly.pdbx_strand_id
1 'polypeptide(L)'
;RADLLRRGALRAVVALPAGAAPPYGIPLHLWVLVRPGADERPPAETLFVDTAGLVPDAGRDKLPWPALKNAVLDAWTGRGGDESVARTVPVIELLDDEVDLAPARYLAAPAAGGTAPELAAVRDRLDETLRRTRGLAPTPVPARPAPRPLTTVGELARTGALQLRTGGSGTAPAGGRVPVLTEHDVLSGAAPSGTLPAGGPGEEPEEPVLVAEGDVVVPVLGGGSVARVVDAATAGAALGRNLQLLRPEPAALDPWFLAGFLRGTANNRQASSFASTATRLDVRRLQLPRLPPADQRRHGAHFRSLAEFEEALRLAARLGEQLVQGLYDGLADGSVEPA
;
A
#
# COMPACT_ATOMS: atom_id res chain seq x y z
N ARG A 1 2.23 36.93 10.78
CA ARG A 1 1.31 36.40 9.73
C ARG A 1 0.18 37.39 9.47
N ALA A 2 -0.58 37.78 10.50
CA ALA A 2 -1.60 38.83 10.44
C ALA A 2 -1.17 40.10 9.68
N ASP A 3 0.04 40.62 9.97
CA ASP A 3 0.53 41.84 9.31
C ASP A 3 0.75 41.70 7.79
N LEU A 4 1.08 40.51 7.30
CA LEU A 4 1.22 40.28 5.85
C LEU A 4 -0.13 40.35 5.14
N LEU A 5 -1.19 39.86 5.80
CA LEU A 5 -2.57 39.97 5.32
C LEU A 5 -3.06 41.42 5.37
N ARG A 6 -2.89 42.09 6.52
CA ARG A 6 -3.32 43.49 6.72
C ARG A 6 -2.68 44.46 5.73
N ARG A 7 -1.43 44.20 5.34
CA ARG A 7 -0.68 45.00 4.37
C ARG A 7 -0.93 44.55 2.92
N GLY A 8 -1.73 43.51 2.68
CA GLY A 8 -1.98 42.99 1.34
C GLY A 8 -0.75 42.34 0.68
N ALA A 9 0.25 41.96 1.48
CA ALA A 9 1.51 41.42 1.00
C ALA A 9 1.42 39.92 0.68
N LEU A 10 0.44 39.19 1.23
CA LEU A 10 0.22 37.78 0.95
C LEU A 10 -0.86 37.63 -0.15
N ARG A 11 -0.53 36.91 -1.22
CA ARG A 11 -1.45 36.65 -2.34
C ARG A 11 -1.95 35.21 -2.40
N ALA A 12 -1.10 34.26 -2.05
CA ALA A 12 -1.50 32.86 -1.98
C ALA A 12 -0.66 32.04 -1.00
N VAL A 13 -1.26 30.96 -0.51
CA VAL A 13 -0.57 29.88 0.21
C VAL A 13 -0.89 28.56 -0.49
N VAL A 14 0.15 27.83 -0.90
CA VAL A 14 0.04 26.56 -1.62
C VAL A 14 0.65 25.45 -0.77
N ALA A 15 -0.14 24.47 -0.34
CA ALA A 15 0.35 23.26 0.31
C ALA A 15 0.86 22.27 -0.73
N LEU A 16 2.12 21.86 -0.57
CA LEU A 16 2.77 20.87 -1.42
C LEU A 16 2.68 19.47 -0.78
N PRO A 17 2.61 18.40 -1.59
CA PRO A 17 2.76 17.04 -1.09
C PRO A 17 4.10 16.84 -0.37
N ALA A 18 4.13 15.92 0.59
CA ALA A 18 5.39 15.46 1.17
C ALA A 18 6.35 14.97 0.07
N GLY A 19 7.65 15.23 0.24
CA GLY A 19 8.66 14.87 -0.77
C GLY A 19 8.85 15.87 -1.92
N ALA A 20 8.06 16.95 -1.98
CA ALA A 20 8.20 17.98 -3.03
C ALA A 20 9.47 18.82 -2.91
N ALA A 21 9.95 19.09 -1.70
CA ALA A 21 11.19 19.82 -1.45
C ALA A 21 11.86 19.38 -0.13
N PRO A 22 13.19 19.59 0.04
CA PRO A 22 13.87 19.36 1.31
C PRO A 22 13.33 20.28 2.42
N PRO A 23 13.10 19.79 3.65
CA PRO A 23 13.25 18.40 4.10
C PRO A 23 12.08 17.50 3.65
N TYR A 24 12.39 16.43 2.92
CA TYR A 24 11.42 15.61 2.17
C TYR A 24 10.41 14.82 3.03
N GLY A 25 10.56 14.80 4.36
CA GLY A 25 9.67 14.11 5.28
C GLY A 25 8.57 14.98 5.88
N ILE A 26 8.49 16.26 5.50
CA ILE A 26 7.54 17.22 6.09
C ILE A 26 6.78 17.92 4.94
N PRO A 27 5.44 18.03 5.01
CA PRO A 27 4.67 18.87 4.10
C PRO A 27 5.12 20.33 4.19
N LEU A 28 5.22 21.02 3.05
CA LEU A 28 5.70 22.40 2.98
C LEU A 28 4.66 23.30 2.33
N HIS A 29 4.62 24.56 2.75
CA HIS A 29 3.77 25.58 2.14
C HIS A 29 4.63 26.57 1.33
N LEU A 30 4.22 26.85 0.09
CA LEU A 30 4.74 27.97 -0.69
C LEU A 30 3.89 29.20 -0.45
N TRP A 31 4.54 30.32 -0.11
CA TRP A 31 3.88 31.60 0.15
C TRP A 31 4.18 32.55 -1.00
N VAL A 32 3.14 32.99 -1.70
CA VAL A 32 3.26 33.95 -2.79
C VAL A 32 3.10 35.35 -2.20
N LEU A 33 4.20 36.09 -2.16
CA LEU A 33 4.25 37.44 -1.60
C LEU A 33 4.38 38.48 -2.70
N VAL A 34 3.71 39.61 -2.51
CA VAL A 34 3.84 40.81 -3.34
C VAL A 34 4.34 41.96 -2.48
N ARG A 35 5.10 42.87 -3.09
CA ARG A 35 5.41 44.16 -2.46
C ARG A 35 4.23 45.10 -2.72
N PRO A 36 3.47 45.52 -1.69
CA PRO A 36 2.33 46.42 -1.91
C PRO A 36 2.81 47.77 -2.43
N GLY A 37 2.17 48.32 -3.46
CA GLY A 37 2.39 49.71 -3.89
C GLY A 37 1.89 50.70 -2.83
N ALA A 38 2.53 51.87 -2.73
CA ALA A 38 2.18 52.87 -1.71
C ALA A 38 0.72 53.37 -1.80
N ASP A 39 0.12 53.30 -3.00
CA ASP A 39 -1.24 53.77 -3.30
C ASP A 39 -2.19 52.65 -3.76
N GLU A 40 -1.76 51.38 -3.70
CA GLU A 40 -2.62 50.25 -4.08
C GLU A 40 -3.48 49.80 -2.89
N ARG A 41 -4.78 49.66 -3.14
CA ARG A 41 -5.69 49.10 -2.13
C ARG A 41 -5.28 47.63 -1.88
N PRO A 42 -5.04 47.23 -0.63
CA PRO A 42 -4.62 45.86 -0.34
C PRO A 42 -5.68 44.88 -0.86
N PRO A 43 -5.28 43.77 -1.51
CA PRO A 43 -6.22 42.74 -1.94
C PRO A 43 -7.06 42.27 -0.75
N ALA A 44 -8.37 42.22 -0.96
CA ALA A 44 -9.33 41.84 0.08
C ALA A 44 -9.37 40.32 0.33
N GLU A 45 -8.65 39.53 -0.46
CA GLU A 45 -8.73 38.07 -0.47
C GLU A 45 -7.34 37.43 -0.66
N THR A 46 -7.18 36.21 -0.16
CA THR A 46 -5.99 35.39 -0.32
C THR A 46 -6.38 34.04 -0.91
N LEU A 47 -5.62 33.57 -1.90
CA LEU A 47 -5.83 32.26 -2.51
C LEU A 47 -5.18 31.14 -1.68
N PHE A 48 -5.93 30.10 -1.34
CA PHE A 48 -5.42 28.88 -0.76
C PHE A 48 -5.51 27.75 -1.77
N VAL A 49 -4.44 26.96 -1.88
CA VAL A 49 -4.39 25.78 -2.75
C VAL A 49 -3.80 24.62 -1.95
N ASP A 50 -4.44 23.46 -1.99
CA ASP A 50 -3.89 22.23 -1.42
C ASP A 50 -3.70 21.20 -2.53
N THR A 51 -2.43 20.89 -2.79
CA THR A 51 -2.07 19.85 -3.75
C THR A 51 -1.64 18.56 -3.07
N ALA A 52 -1.55 18.52 -1.73
CA ALA A 52 -1.22 17.33 -0.97
C ALA A 52 -2.29 16.24 -1.12
N GLY A 53 -3.57 16.62 -1.18
CA GLY A 53 -4.70 15.70 -1.42
C GLY A 53 -4.74 15.08 -2.82
N LEU A 54 -4.06 15.67 -3.80
CA LEU A 54 -4.02 15.15 -5.17
C LEU A 54 -3.15 13.90 -5.32
N VAL A 55 -2.28 13.62 -4.33
CA VAL A 55 -1.34 12.51 -4.39
C VAL A 55 -1.16 11.89 -3.00
N PRO A 56 -2.14 11.11 -2.52
CA PRO A 56 -1.93 10.31 -1.32
C PRO A 56 -0.78 9.32 -1.58
N ASP A 57 0.27 9.38 -0.78
CA ASP A 57 1.38 8.42 -0.72
C ASP A 57 2.43 8.39 -1.86
N ALA A 58 2.63 9.48 -2.61
CA ALA A 58 3.80 9.55 -3.50
C ALA A 58 5.09 9.91 -2.73
N GLY A 59 6.04 8.98 -2.67
CA GLY A 59 7.44 9.32 -2.39
C GLY A 59 8.03 10.23 -3.48
N ARG A 60 9.11 10.97 -3.17
CA ARG A 60 9.79 11.95 -4.04
C ARG A 60 9.83 11.58 -5.53
N ASP A 61 10.14 10.32 -5.85
CA ASP A 61 10.36 9.84 -7.22
C ASP A 61 9.07 9.60 -8.03
N LYS A 62 7.89 9.76 -7.40
CA LYS A 62 6.58 9.51 -8.01
C LYS A 62 5.70 10.76 -8.09
N LEU A 63 6.20 11.95 -7.74
CA LEU A 63 5.40 13.16 -7.77
C LEU A 63 5.08 13.58 -9.22
N PRO A 64 3.79 13.71 -9.59
CA PRO A 64 3.37 14.13 -10.93
C PRO A 64 3.52 15.65 -11.07
N TRP A 65 4.77 16.15 -11.12
CA TRP A 65 5.08 17.58 -11.19
C TRP A 65 4.31 18.37 -12.27
N PRO A 66 4.10 17.85 -13.49
CA PRO A 66 3.30 18.55 -14.49
C PRO A 66 1.84 18.76 -14.02
N ALA A 67 1.23 17.75 -13.39
CA ALA A 67 -0.14 17.84 -12.90
C ALA A 67 -0.26 18.81 -11.72
N LEU A 68 0.67 18.73 -10.76
CA LEU A 68 0.74 19.64 -9.61
C LEU A 68 0.91 21.09 -10.07
N LYS A 69 1.83 21.33 -11.02
CA LYS A 69 2.05 22.66 -11.59
C LYS A 69 0.81 23.19 -12.28
N ASN A 70 0.14 22.37 -13.09
CA ASN A 70 -1.07 22.80 -13.80
C ASN A 70 -2.18 23.13 -12.81
N ALA A 71 -2.43 22.28 -11.80
CA ALA A 71 -3.43 22.54 -10.76
C ALA A 71 -3.21 23.90 -10.06
N VAL A 72 -1.97 24.21 -9.68
CA VAL A 72 -1.63 25.50 -9.05
C VAL A 72 -1.82 26.67 -10.00
N LEU A 73 -1.39 26.55 -11.26
CA LEU A 73 -1.51 27.63 -12.25
C LEU A 73 -2.96 27.86 -12.68
N ASP A 74 -3.76 26.81 -12.80
CA ASP A 74 -5.18 26.90 -13.11
C ASP A 74 -5.93 27.57 -11.95
N ALA A 75 -5.62 27.21 -10.70
CA ALA A 75 -6.14 27.92 -9.52
C ALA A 75 -5.73 29.40 -9.52
N TRP A 76 -4.45 29.72 -9.78
CA TRP A 76 -3.95 31.09 -9.79
C TRP A 76 -4.59 31.97 -10.88
N THR A 77 -4.90 31.38 -12.03
CA THR A 77 -5.52 32.09 -13.15
C THR A 77 -7.05 32.13 -13.08
N GLY A 78 -7.66 31.56 -12.02
CA GLY A 78 -9.11 31.48 -11.85
C GLY A 78 -9.79 30.50 -12.81
N ARG A 79 -9.03 29.54 -13.35
CA ARG A 79 -9.52 28.51 -14.28
C ARG A 79 -9.82 27.17 -13.60
N GLY A 80 -9.42 27.01 -12.33
CA GLY A 80 -9.77 25.86 -11.49
C GLY A 80 -11.08 26.12 -10.74
N GLY A 81 -12.00 25.15 -10.78
CA GLY A 81 -13.33 25.24 -10.14
C GLY A 81 -13.56 24.21 -9.04
N ASP A 82 -12.53 23.47 -8.62
CA ASP A 82 -12.65 22.51 -7.53
C ASP A 82 -12.29 23.18 -6.19
N GLU A 83 -13.33 23.53 -5.42
CA GLU A 83 -13.18 24.17 -4.10
C GLU A 83 -12.49 23.28 -3.06
N SER A 84 -12.34 21.97 -3.33
CA SER A 84 -11.54 21.07 -2.50
C SER A 84 -10.03 21.17 -2.76
N VAL A 85 -9.64 21.74 -3.90
CA VAL A 85 -8.24 21.92 -4.32
C VAL A 85 -7.80 23.38 -4.14
N ALA A 86 -8.66 24.34 -4.46
CA ALA A 86 -8.33 25.76 -4.37
C ALA A 86 -9.53 26.62 -4.00
N ARG A 87 -9.33 27.58 -3.10
CA ARG A 87 -10.35 28.54 -2.68
C ARG A 87 -9.75 29.90 -2.38
N THR A 88 -10.43 30.94 -2.83
CA THR A 88 -10.13 32.33 -2.46
C THR A 88 -10.90 32.70 -1.19
N VAL A 89 -10.20 33.18 -0.17
CA VAL A 89 -10.77 33.48 1.16
C VAL A 89 -10.60 34.96 1.48
N PRO A 90 -11.67 35.67 1.91
CA PRO A 90 -11.58 37.05 2.35
C PRO A 90 -10.63 37.23 3.53
N VAL A 91 -9.78 38.26 3.49
CA VAL A 91 -8.79 38.56 4.54
C VAL A 91 -9.45 38.76 5.91
N ILE A 92 -10.69 39.25 5.95
CA ILE A 92 -11.44 39.42 7.20
C ILE A 92 -11.72 38.09 7.91
N GLU A 93 -11.90 37.00 7.16
CA GLU A 93 -12.11 35.65 7.70
C GLU A 93 -10.80 35.01 8.21
N LEU A 94 -9.64 35.56 7.80
CA LEU A 94 -8.31 35.07 8.16
C LEU A 94 -7.73 35.75 9.40
N LEU A 95 -8.29 36.89 9.81
CA LEU A 95 -7.78 37.74 10.90
C LEU A 95 -8.48 37.44 12.24
N ASP A 96 -8.55 36.16 12.60
CA ASP A 96 -9.03 35.69 13.91
C ASP A 96 -7.89 35.57 14.95
N ASP A 97 -8.18 35.18 16.19
CA ASP A 97 -7.25 35.22 17.34
C ASP A 97 -5.94 34.41 17.13
N GLU A 98 -5.99 33.25 16.46
CA GLU A 98 -4.80 32.53 15.99
C GLU A 98 -4.75 32.50 14.45
N VAL A 99 -3.95 33.39 13.84
CA VAL A 99 -3.80 33.46 12.37
C VAL A 99 -3.01 32.24 11.83
N ASP A 100 -3.74 31.16 11.58
CA ASP A 100 -3.28 29.94 10.92
C ASP A 100 -3.59 29.99 9.43
N LEU A 101 -2.57 29.84 8.58
CA LEU A 101 -2.70 29.95 7.12
C LEU A 101 -2.51 28.61 6.42
N ALA A 102 -2.83 27.50 7.10
CA ALA A 102 -2.83 26.18 6.51
C ALA A 102 -3.99 26.02 5.50
N PRO A 103 -3.72 25.74 4.20
CA PRO A 103 -4.75 25.63 3.18
C PRO A 103 -5.91 24.67 3.53
N ALA A 104 -5.60 23.52 4.14
CA ALA A 104 -6.60 22.53 4.54
C ALA A 104 -7.71 23.05 5.47
N ARG A 105 -7.52 24.17 6.19
CA ARG A 105 -8.56 24.78 7.04
C ARG A 105 -9.62 25.53 6.25
N TYR A 106 -9.31 25.90 5.02
CA TYR A 106 -10.10 26.84 4.24
C TYR A 106 -10.74 26.21 3.01
N LEU A 107 -10.19 25.10 2.55
CA LEU A 107 -10.75 24.32 1.45
C LEU A 107 -11.93 23.49 1.95
N ALA A 108 -12.91 23.25 1.07
CA ALA A 108 -13.92 22.25 1.35
C ALA A 108 -13.22 20.91 1.52
N ALA A 109 -13.54 20.16 2.59
CA ALA A 109 -13.08 18.78 2.67
C ALA A 109 -13.55 18.08 1.37
N PRO A 110 -12.66 17.42 0.61
CA PRO A 110 -13.14 16.55 -0.45
C PRO A 110 -14.13 15.59 0.20
N ALA A 111 -15.28 15.33 -0.44
CA ALA A 111 -16.30 14.41 0.06
C ALA A 111 -15.65 13.02 0.28
N ALA A 112 -15.06 12.84 1.46
CA ALA A 112 -14.28 11.67 1.83
C ALA A 112 -15.21 10.57 2.35
N GLY A 113 -16.34 10.99 2.94
CA GLY A 113 -17.51 10.16 3.14
C GLY A 113 -18.24 10.03 1.83
N GLY A 114 -18.06 8.91 1.13
CA GLY A 114 -18.85 8.60 -0.06
C GLY A 114 -20.35 8.84 0.18
N THR A 115 -21.09 9.12 -0.89
CA THR A 115 -22.52 9.40 -0.81
C THR A 115 -23.29 8.26 -0.12
N ALA A 116 -24.47 8.53 0.44
CA ALA A 116 -25.27 7.50 1.10
C ALA A 116 -25.45 6.19 0.26
N PRO A 117 -25.67 6.25 -1.07
CA PRO A 117 -25.67 5.05 -1.92
C PRO A 117 -24.34 4.30 -1.98
N GLU A 118 -23.20 5.01 -1.99
CA GLU A 118 -21.86 4.39 -1.98
C GLU A 118 -21.59 3.69 -0.65
N LEU A 119 -21.97 4.31 0.48
CA LEU A 119 -21.86 3.68 1.81
C LEU A 119 -22.78 2.47 1.93
N ALA A 120 -23.98 2.52 1.36
CA ALA A 120 -24.88 1.35 1.29
C ALA A 120 -24.24 0.20 0.49
N ALA A 121 -23.59 0.49 -0.64
CA ALA A 121 -22.88 -0.52 -1.43
C ALA A 121 -21.68 -1.12 -0.67
N VAL A 122 -20.91 -0.32 0.08
CA VAL A 122 -19.83 -0.81 0.96
C VAL A 122 -20.40 -1.72 2.04
N ARG A 123 -21.52 -1.34 2.67
CA ARG A 123 -22.22 -2.16 3.67
C ARG A 123 -22.68 -3.49 3.09
N ASP A 124 -23.32 -3.50 1.91
CA ASP A 124 -23.79 -4.74 1.28
C ASP A 124 -22.63 -5.69 0.98
N ARG A 125 -21.50 -5.15 0.49
CA ARG A 125 -20.27 -5.92 0.25
C ARG A 125 -19.64 -6.43 1.53
N LEU A 126 -19.67 -5.64 2.61
CA LEU A 126 -19.22 -6.06 3.94
C LEU A 126 -20.08 -7.23 4.44
N ASP A 127 -21.40 -7.12 4.33
CA ASP A 127 -22.36 -8.15 4.75
C ASP A 127 -22.15 -9.47 3.98
N GLU A 128 -21.93 -9.39 2.66
CA GLU A 128 -21.57 -10.55 1.84
C GLU A 128 -20.24 -11.18 2.29
N THR A 129 -19.23 -10.34 2.51
CA THR A 129 -17.90 -10.79 2.93
C THR A 129 -17.98 -11.48 4.30
N LEU A 130 -18.72 -10.92 5.26
CA LEU A 130 -18.91 -11.51 6.58
C LEU A 130 -19.61 -12.87 6.52
N ARG A 131 -20.64 -13.02 5.66
CA ARG A 131 -21.28 -14.32 5.43
C ARG A 131 -20.31 -15.35 4.85
N ARG A 132 -19.50 -14.95 3.86
CA ARG A 132 -18.46 -15.81 3.27
C ARG A 132 -17.42 -16.21 4.31
N THR A 133 -16.90 -15.26 5.08
CA THR A 133 -15.92 -15.50 6.15
C THR A 133 -16.45 -16.51 7.16
N ARG A 134 -17.73 -16.40 7.56
CA ARG A 134 -18.37 -17.39 8.45
C ARG A 134 -18.41 -18.79 7.84
N GLY A 135 -18.67 -18.91 6.54
CA GLY A 135 -18.67 -20.19 5.83
C GLY A 135 -17.29 -20.83 5.68
N LEU A 136 -16.23 -20.02 5.63
CA LEU A 136 -14.84 -20.46 5.51
C LEU A 136 -14.17 -20.77 6.86
N ALA A 137 -14.82 -20.45 7.98
CA ALA A 137 -14.23 -20.57 9.31
C ALA A 137 -13.76 -22.02 9.58
N PRO A 138 -12.47 -22.24 9.86
CA PRO A 138 -11.93 -23.59 10.02
C PRO A 138 -12.43 -24.22 11.33
N THR A 139 -12.78 -25.50 11.28
CA THR A 139 -13.07 -26.29 12.47
C THR A 139 -11.84 -27.10 12.87
N PRO A 140 -11.25 -26.90 14.07
CA PRO A 140 -10.10 -27.68 14.50
C PRO A 140 -10.52 -29.13 14.78
N VAL A 141 -9.78 -30.08 14.22
CA VAL A 141 -9.96 -31.52 14.48
C VAL A 141 -8.80 -31.99 15.36
N PRO A 142 -9.06 -32.57 16.54
CA PRO A 142 -8.00 -33.03 17.43
C PRO A 142 -7.21 -34.17 16.79
N ALA A 143 -5.89 -34.10 16.89
CA ALA A 143 -4.97 -35.15 16.45
C ALA A 143 -3.86 -35.34 17.49
N ARG A 144 -3.37 -36.56 17.63
CA ARG A 144 -2.18 -36.83 18.45
C ARG A 144 -0.92 -36.48 17.64
N PRO A 145 0.01 -35.69 18.19
CA PRO A 145 1.30 -35.44 17.55
C PRO A 145 2.03 -36.76 17.30
N ALA A 146 2.43 -37.00 16.07
CA ALA A 146 3.28 -38.12 15.70
C ALA A 146 4.63 -37.58 15.18
N PRO A 147 5.77 -38.16 15.58
CA PRO A 147 7.06 -37.80 15.01
C PRO A 147 7.02 -38.03 13.49
N ARG A 148 7.38 -37.00 12.71
CA ARG A 148 7.49 -37.09 11.25
C ARG A 148 8.92 -36.77 10.84
N PRO A 149 9.51 -37.52 9.89
CA PRO A 149 10.80 -37.16 9.33
C PRO A 149 10.69 -35.79 8.65
N LEU A 150 11.62 -34.90 8.96
CA LEU A 150 11.66 -33.54 8.42
C LEU A 150 12.70 -33.47 7.29
N THR A 151 12.51 -32.50 6.40
CA THR A 151 13.49 -32.07 5.40
C THR A 151 13.57 -30.55 5.42
N THR A 152 14.62 -29.98 4.83
CA THR A 152 14.79 -28.53 4.76
C THR A 152 14.53 -28.01 3.34
N VAL A 153 14.15 -26.74 3.22
CA VAL A 153 14.07 -26.05 1.92
C VAL A 153 15.42 -26.11 1.19
N GLY A 154 16.54 -26.00 1.92
CA GLY A 154 17.88 -26.14 1.35
C GLY A 154 18.18 -27.55 0.80
N GLU A 155 17.65 -28.61 1.41
CA GLU A 155 17.70 -29.97 0.86
C GLU A 155 16.87 -30.09 -0.40
N LEU A 156 15.62 -29.62 -0.37
CA LEU A 156 14.72 -29.67 -1.53
C LEU A 156 15.28 -28.89 -2.73
N ALA A 157 15.91 -27.75 -2.47
CA ALA A 157 16.60 -26.98 -3.50
C ALA A 157 17.79 -27.75 -4.10
N ARG A 158 18.58 -28.43 -3.26
CA ARG A 158 19.72 -29.24 -3.72
C ARG A 158 19.29 -30.45 -4.55
N THR A 159 18.15 -31.06 -4.22
CA THR A 159 17.61 -32.21 -4.97
C THR A 159 16.77 -31.81 -6.19
N GLY A 160 16.61 -30.51 -6.45
CA GLY A 160 15.80 -30.00 -7.57
C GLY A 160 14.29 -30.10 -7.38
N ALA A 161 13.81 -30.36 -6.15
CA ALA A 161 12.37 -30.40 -5.85
C ALA A 161 11.74 -28.99 -5.77
N LEU A 162 12.57 -27.95 -5.64
CA LEU A 162 12.19 -26.55 -5.80
C LEU A 162 13.39 -25.72 -6.26
N GLN A 163 13.15 -24.53 -6.81
CA GLN A 163 14.18 -23.54 -7.11
C GLN A 163 14.08 -22.34 -6.15
N LEU A 164 15.22 -21.74 -5.81
CA LEU A 164 15.29 -20.53 -4.98
C LEU A 164 15.77 -19.35 -5.83
N ARG A 165 15.00 -18.25 -5.86
CA ARG A 165 15.41 -16.99 -6.51
C ARG A 165 15.22 -15.81 -5.55
N THR A 166 16.12 -14.83 -5.61
CA THR A 166 16.06 -13.62 -4.77
C THR A 166 15.55 -12.46 -5.62
N GLY A 167 14.63 -11.66 -5.07
CA GLY A 167 14.09 -10.49 -5.75
C GLY A 167 14.90 -9.21 -5.54
N GLY A 168 14.49 -8.14 -6.21
CA GLY A 168 15.04 -6.79 -6.05
C GLY A 168 15.89 -6.28 -7.21
N SER A 169 16.31 -7.16 -8.11
CA SER A 169 17.01 -6.83 -9.34
C SER A 169 16.04 -6.74 -10.52
N GLY A 170 16.34 -5.87 -11.49
CA GLY A 170 15.65 -5.82 -12.76
C GLY A 170 15.22 -4.43 -13.21
N THR A 171 15.21 -4.22 -14.52
CA THR A 171 14.70 -3.00 -15.16
C THR A 171 13.52 -3.32 -16.07
N ALA A 172 12.61 -2.35 -16.22
CA ALA A 172 11.50 -2.49 -17.14
C ALA A 172 11.99 -2.45 -18.60
N PRO A 173 11.40 -3.24 -19.51
CA PRO A 173 11.68 -3.13 -20.94
C PRO A 173 11.38 -1.73 -21.47
N ALA A 174 12.05 -1.31 -22.54
CA ALA A 174 11.79 -0.03 -23.17
C ALA A 174 10.30 0.15 -23.51
N GLY A 175 9.66 1.15 -22.90
CA GLY A 175 8.23 1.45 -23.09
C GLY A 175 7.25 0.55 -22.31
N GLY A 176 7.74 -0.41 -21.53
CA GLY A 176 6.92 -1.31 -20.71
C GLY A 176 6.79 -0.86 -19.26
N ARG A 177 5.64 -1.14 -18.63
CA ARG A 177 5.49 -1.08 -17.17
C ARG A 177 5.32 -2.49 -16.65
N VAL A 178 6.26 -2.93 -15.80
CA VAL A 178 6.18 -4.23 -15.14
C VAL A 178 5.81 -4.00 -13.67
N PRO A 179 4.67 -4.55 -13.20
CA PRO A 179 4.29 -4.44 -11.79
C PRO A 179 5.29 -5.22 -10.93
N VAL A 180 5.57 -4.71 -9.73
CA VAL A 180 6.49 -5.35 -8.78
C VAL A 180 5.70 -5.76 -7.55
N LEU A 181 5.78 -7.04 -7.21
CA LEU A 181 5.26 -7.58 -5.95
C LEU A 181 6.20 -7.15 -4.83
N THR A 182 5.73 -6.27 -3.95
CA THR A 182 6.52 -5.72 -2.85
C THR A 182 6.37 -6.54 -1.57
N GLU A 183 7.27 -6.30 -0.61
CA GLU A 183 7.18 -6.86 0.74
C GLU A 183 5.83 -6.51 1.39
N HIS A 184 5.37 -5.27 1.25
CA HIS A 184 4.08 -4.83 1.75
C HIS A 184 2.92 -5.65 1.16
N ASP A 185 2.93 -5.89 -0.16
CA ASP A 185 1.87 -6.64 -0.85
C ASP A 185 1.83 -8.11 -0.39
N VAL A 186 2.99 -8.70 -0.08
CA VAL A 186 3.06 -10.07 0.46
C VAL A 186 2.49 -10.13 1.88
N LEU A 187 2.77 -9.13 2.72
CA LEU A 187 2.28 -9.07 4.09
C LEU A 187 0.78 -8.75 4.17
N SER A 188 0.28 -7.86 3.32
CA SER A 188 -1.12 -7.44 3.29
C SER A 188 -2.02 -8.36 2.46
N GLY A 189 -1.43 -9.20 1.59
CA GLY A 189 -2.15 -10.01 0.61
C GLY A 189 -2.74 -9.17 -0.53
N ALA A 190 -2.16 -8.00 -0.83
CA ALA A 190 -2.64 -7.08 -1.87
C ALA A 190 -2.12 -7.46 -3.27
N ALA A 191 -2.67 -6.81 -4.30
CA ALA A 191 -2.10 -6.87 -5.64
C ALA A 191 -0.70 -6.20 -5.68
N PRO A 192 0.16 -6.52 -6.65
CA PRO A 192 1.43 -5.84 -6.84
C PRO A 192 1.29 -4.31 -6.94
N SER A 193 1.89 -3.58 -6.01
CA SER A 193 1.79 -2.11 -5.93
C SER A 193 3.04 -1.38 -6.45
N GLY A 194 4.15 -2.10 -6.60
CA GLY A 194 5.40 -1.55 -7.11
C GLY A 194 5.44 -1.46 -8.64
N THR A 195 6.44 -0.77 -9.17
CA THR A 195 6.72 -0.72 -10.61
C THR A 195 8.23 -0.77 -10.79
N LEU A 196 8.72 -1.57 -11.74
CA LEU A 196 10.15 -1.62 -12.04
C LEU A 196 10.63 -0.25 -12.55
N PRO A 197 11.87 0.15 -12.20
CA PRO A 197 12.47 1.34 -12.78
C PRO A 197 12.69 1.14 -14.28
N ALA A 198 12.59 2.21 -15.06
CA ALA A 198 13.02 2.18 -16.45
C ALA A 198 14.55 2.03 -16.50
N GLY A 199 15.06 1.22 -17.44
CA GLY A 199 16.51 1.13 -17.65
C GLY A 199 17.10 2.48 -18.08
N GLY A 200 18.27 2.83 -17.54
CA GLY A 200 18.97 4.06 -17.91
C GLY A 200 19.46 4.04 -19.36
N PRO A 201 19.67 5.21 -20.00
CA PRO A 201 20.26 5.27 -21.33
C PRO A 201 21.67 4.67 -21.32
N GLY A 202 21.88 3.56 -22.05
CA GLY A 202 23.17 2.88 -22.15
C GLY A 202 23.44 1.84 -21.06
N GLU A 203 22.48 1.57 -20.16
CA GLU A 203 22.56 0.45 -19.22
C GLU A 203 22.06 -0.84 -19.89
N GLU A 204 22.74 -1.96 -19.64
CA GLU A 204 22.23 -3.26 -20.06
C GLU A 204 20.96 -3.60 -19.25
N PRO A 205 19.89 -4.10 -19.89
CA PRO A 205 18.68 -4.46 -19.19
C PRO A 205 18.96 -5.61 -18.20
N GLU A 206 18.70 -5.37 -16.92
CA GLU A 206 18.80 -6.39 -15.89
C GLU A 206 17.48 -7.19 -15.90
N GLU A 207 17.57 -8.51 -16.09
CA GLU A 207 16.37 -9.34 -16.20
C GLU A 207 15.71 -9.54 -14.83
N PRO A 208 14.44 -9.11 -14.64
CA PRO A 208 13.75 -9.27 -13.37
C PRO A 208 13.37 -10.72 -13.09
N VAL A 209 13.31 -11.08 -11.82
CA VAL A 209 12.72 -12.35 -11.38
C VAL A 209 11.20 -12.27 -11.48
N LEU A 210 10.61 -12.84 -12.53
CA LEU A 210 9.15 -12.90 -12.68
C LEU A 210 8.55 -14.08 -11.91
N VAL A 211 7.45 -13.80 -11.20
CA VAL A 211 6.67 -14.81 -10.49
C VAL A 211 5.69 -15.51 -11.43
N ALA A 212 5.46 -16.79 -11.20
CA ALA A 212 4.48 -17.63 -11.89
C ALA A 212 3.45 -18.17 -10.90
N GLU A 213 2.28 -18.55 -11.40
CA GLU A 213 1.26 -19.20 -10.57
C GLU A 213 1.83 -20.46 -9.89
N GLY A 214 1.56 -20.61 -8.59
CA GLY A 214 2.08 -21.71 -7.78
C GLY A 214 3.48 -21.47 -7.20
N ASP A 215 4.14 -20.35 -7.52
CA ASP A 215 5.32 -19.93 -6.78
C ASP A 215 4.96 -19.58 -5.33
N VAL A 216 5.88 -19.83 -4.40
CA VAL A 216 5.74 -19.45 -2.99
C VAL A 216 6.72 -18.33 -2.66
N VAL A 217 6.22 -17.19 -2.22
CA VAL A 217 7.00 -15.99 -1.90
C VAL A 217 7.07 -15.79 -0.39
N VAL A 218 8.28 -15.58 0.13
CA VAL A 218 8.56 -15.39 1.56
C VAL A 218 9.36 -14.10 1.79
N PRO A 219 8.94 -13.21 2.72
CA PRO A 219 9.76 -12.09 3.17
C PRO A 219 10.97 -12.56 3.97
N VAL A 220 12.17 -12.02 3.70
CA VAL A 220 13.40 -12.41 4.41
C VAL A 220 13.77 -11.48 5.57
N LEU A 221 13.11 -10.32 5.66
CA LEU A 221 13.26 -9.33 6.73
C LEU A 221 11.91 -9.06 7.37
N GLY A 222 11.87 -8.88 8.69
CA GLY A 222 10.78 -8.20 9.42
C GLY A 222 9.35 -8.75 9.31
N GLY A 223 9.10 -9.76 8.47
CA GLY A 223 7.76 -10.09 7.95
C GLY A 223 6.98 -11.17 8.70
N GLY A 224 7.44 -11.58 9.88
CA GLY A 224 6.78 -12.64 10.65
C GLY A 224 6.65 -13.97 9.88
N SER A 225 5.64 -14.76 10.22
CA SER A 225 5.44 -16.11 9.69
C SER A 225 4.58 -16.11 8.43
N VAL A 226 5.02 -15.42 7.37
CA VAL A 226 4.25 -15.22 6.13
C VAL A 226 4.88 -15.99 4.96
N ALA A 227 4.04 -16.71 4.21
CA ALA A 227 4.37 -17.27 2.91
C ALA A 227 3.16 -17.12 1.99
N ARG A 228 3.32 -16.50 0.82
CA ARG A 228 2.23 -16.28 -0.14
C ARG A 228 2.39 -17.21 -1.33
N VAL A 229 1.33 -17.95 -1.67
CA VAL A 229 1.26 -18.67 -2.96
C VAL A 229 0.79 -17.66 -4.01
N VAL A 230 1.49 -17.61 -5.14
CA VAL A 230 1.19 -16.72 -6.26
C VAL A 230 0.01 -17.28 -7.05
N ASP A 231 -1.00 -16.45 -7.26
CA ASP A 231 -2.18 -16.75 -8.07
C ASP A 231 -2.01 -16.30 -9.53
N ALA A 232 -2.96 -16.67 -10.38
CA ALA A 232 -2.96 -16.28 -11.80
C ALA A 232 -2.99 -14.76 -12.01
N ALA A 233 -3.61 -14.00 -11.09
CA ALA A 233 -3.72 -12.54 -11.19
C ALA A 233 -2.39 -11.83 -10.89
N THR A 234 -1.54 -12.44 -10.05
CA THR A 234 -0.23 -11.91 -9.66
C THR A 234 0.89 -12.42 -10.58
N ALA A 235 0.65 -13.50 -11.32
CA ALA A 235 1.62 -14.07 -12.26
C ALA A 235 2.10 -13.03 -13.29
N GLY A 236 3.40 -13.06 -13.60
CA GLY A 236 4.05 -12.08 -14.48
C GLY A 236 4.55 -10.81 -13.78
N ALA A 237 4.24 -10.62 -12.50
CA ALA A 237 4.85 -9.54 -11.72
C ALA A 237 6.32 -9.83 -11.42
N ALA A 238 7.13 -8.77 -11.33
CA ALA A 238 8.51 -8.87 -10.88
C ALA A 238 8.59 -8.99 -9.35
N LEU A 239 9.54 -9.76 -8.85
CA LEU A 239 9.76 -9.99 -7.44
C LEU A 239 10.56 -8.82 -6.82
N GLY A 240 9.95 -8.13 -5.86
CA GLY A 240 10.59 -7.01 -5.16
C GLY A 240 11.75 -7.40 -4.26
N ARG A 241 12.47 -6.39 -3.78
CA ARG A 241 13.56 -6.55 -2.79
C ARG A 241 13.04 -7.21 -1.51
N ASN A 242 13.94 -7.81 -0.74
CA ASN A 242 13.64 -8.48 0.54
C ASN A 242 12.65 -9.67 0.44
N LEU A 243 12.40 -10.16 -0.77
CA LEU A 243 11.58 -11.33 -1.01
C LEU A 243 12.42 -12.47 -1.60
N GLN A 244 12.07 -13.69 -1.22
CA GLN A 244 12.60 -14.91 -1.80
C GLN A 244 11.48 -15.72 -2.44
N LEU A 245 11.72 -16.16 -3.68
CA LEU A 245 10.86 -17.05 -4.44
C LEU A 245 11.29 -18.49 -4.21
N LEU A 246 10.34 -19.34 -3.88
CA LEU A 246 10.46 -20.79 -3.92
C LEU A 246 9.54 -21.28 -5.04
N ARG A 247 10.12 -21.77 -6.14
CA ARG A 247 9.38 -22.35 -7.25
C ARG A 247 9.35 -23.87 -7.10
N PRO A 248 8.27 -24.47 -6.57
CA PRO A 248 8.17 -25.92 -6.41
C PRO A 248 8.07 -26.61 -7.77
N GLU A 249 8.64 -27.82 -7.87
CA GLU A 249 8.36 -28.73 -8.98
C GLU A 249 6.97 -29.37 -8.76
N PRO A 250 5.95 -29.09 -9.58
CA PRO A 250 4.56 -29.48 -9.29
C PRO A 250 4.35 -30.99 -9.12
N ALA A 251 5.17 -31.81 -9.78
CA ALA A 251 5.11 -33.27 -9.63
C ALA A 251 5.65 -33.78 -8.28
N ALA A 252 6.53 -33.00 -7.63
CA ALA A 252 7.25 -33.40 -6.42
C ALA A 252 6.76 -32.71 -5.15
N LEU A 253 6.33 -31.45 -5.26
CA LEU A 253 6.00 -30.60 -4.12
C LEU A 253 4.75 -29.75 -4.37
N ASP A 254 3.75 -29.90 -3.50
CA ASP A 254 2.55 -29.07 -3.54
C ASP A 254 2.84 -27.64 -2.99
N PRO A 255 2.50 -26.56 -3.72
CA PRO A 255 2.77 -25.19 -3.29
C PRO A 255 2.08 -24.79 -1.98
N TRP A 256 0.84 -25.22 -1.77
CA TRP A 256 0.05 -24.86 -0.59
C TRP A 256 0.51 -25.62 0.64
N PHE A 257 0.94 -26.87 0.46
CA PHE A 257 1.64 -27.65 1.47
C PHE A 257 2.92 -26.95 1.91
N LEU A 258 3.76 -26.55 0.95
CA LEU A 258 4.98 -25.78 1.23
C LEU A 258 4.64 -24.51 2.02
N ALA A 259 3.82 -23.62 1.47
CA ALA A 259 3.47 -22.35 2.10
C ALA A 259 2.90 -22.51 3.51
N GLY A 260 2.02 -23.49 3.72
CA GLY A 260 1.40 -23.76 5.02
C GLY A 260 2.41 -24.12 6.12
N PHE A 261 3.39 -25.00 5.81
CA PHE A 261 4.43 -25.35 6.78
C PHE A 261 5.44 -24.23 7.00
N LEU A 262 5.73 -23.41 5.98
CA LEU A 262 6.59 -22.23 6.15
C LEU A 262 5.94 -21.15 7.03
N ARG A 263 4.60 -21.09 7.09
CA ARG A 263 3.85 -20.22 8.03
C ARG A 263 3.80 -20.74 9.46
N GLY A 264 4.40 -21.89 9.78
CA GLY A 264 4.49 -22.39 11.14
C GLY A 264 5.40 -21.53 12.02
N THR A 265 4.91 -21.01 13.14
CA THR A 265 5.69 -20.13 14.03
C THR A 265 6.93 -20.83 14.62
N ALA A 266 6.84 -22.13 14.93
CA ALA A 266 7.98 -22.92 15.38
C ALA A 266 9.07 -23.02 14.31
N ASN A 267 8.68 -23.14 13.04
CA ASN A 267 9.57 -23.22 11.89
C ASN A 267 10.33 -21.91 11.70
N ASN A 268 9.61 -20.78 11.72
CA ASN A 268 10.22 -19.45 11.63
C ASN A 268 11.18 -19.15 12.79
N ARG A 269 10.83 -19.51 14.02
CA ARG A 269 11.74 -19.31 15.17
C ARG A 269 13.07 -20.07 15.01
N GLN A 270 13.05 -21.27 14.43
CA GLN A 270 14.28 -22.06 14.23
C GLN A 270 15.12 -21.58 13.04
N ALA A 271 14.49 -21.02 12.01
CA ALA A 271 15.16 -20.49 10.82
C ALA A 271 15.63 -19.03 10.96
N SER A 272 15.15 -18.32 11.98
CA SER A 272 15.52 -16.93 12.25
C SER A 272 16.88 -16.83 12.94
N SER A 273 17.70 -15.86 12.51
CA SER A 273 18.93 -15.47 13.22
C SER A 273 18.76 -14.09 13.87
N PHE A 274 19.13 -13.98 15.15
CA PHE A 274 19.12 -12.73 15.92
C PHE A 274 20.52 -12.11 15.91
N ALA A 275 20.96 -11.62 14.76
CA ALA A 275 22.28 -11.01 14.62
C ALA A 275 22.26 -9.47 14.75
N SER A 276 21.09 -8.83 14.76
CA SER A 276 20.92 -7.37 14.88
C SER A 276 19.48 -6.99 15.25
N THR A 277 19.17 -5.69 15.38
CA THR A 277 17.82 -5.12 15.65
C THR A 277 16.74 -5.55 14.66
N ALA A 278 17.12 -6.21 13.55
CA ALA A 278 16.22 -6.82 12.58
C ALA A 278 16.43 -8.34 12.52
N THR A 279 15.35 -9.10 12.70
CA THR A 279 15.36 -10.56 12.52
C THR A 279 15.46 -10.88 11.02
N ARG A 280 16.51 -11.62 10.63
CA ARG A 280 16.67 -12.17 9.27
C ARG A 280 16.25 -13.63 9.25
N LEU A 281 15.45 -13.99 8.25
CA LEU A 281 15.02 -15.37 8.01
C LEU A 281 15.99 -16.07 7.05
N ASP A 282 16.58 -17.18 7.49
CA ASP A 282 17.29 -18.09 6.59
C ASP A 282 16.31 -19.11 6.01
N VAL A 283 15.76 -18.78 4.85
CA VAL A 283 14.75 -19.61 4.16
C VAL A 283 15.25 -21.04 3.91
N ARG A 284 16.55 -21.25 3.71
CA ARG A 284 17.10 -22.61 3.47
C ARG A 284 17.00 -23.50 4.70
N ARG A 285 16.93 -22.92 5.91
CA ARG A 285 16.79 -23.65 7.17
C ARG A 285 15.35 -23.98 7.53
N LEU A 286 14.37 -23.40 6.83
CA LEU A 286 12.96 -23.75 7.03
C LEU A 286 12.74 -25.23 6.74
N GLN A 287 11.91 -25.86 7.56
CA GLN A 287 11.66 -27.30 7.57
C GLN A 287 10.21 -27.63 7.22
N LEU A 288 10.01 -28.81 6.66
CA LEU A 288 8.69 -29.37 6.38
C LEU A 288 8.75 -30.90 6.46
N PRO A 289 7.64 -31.58 6.80
CA PRO A 289 7.62 -33.03 6.87
C PRO A 289 7.78 -33.66 5.48
N ARG A 290 8.44 -34.82 5.41
CA ARG A 290 8.45 -35.63 4.19
C ARG A 290 7.16 -36.43 4.10
N LEU A 291 6.26 -36.03 3.21
CA LEU A 291 4.99 -36.71 2.96
C LEU A 291 4.86 -37.13 1.49
N PRO A 292 4.17 -38.25 1.19
CA PRO A 292 3.81 -38.62 -0.18
C PRO A 292 2.97 -37.53 -0.86
N PRO A 293 3.03 -37.38 -2.20
CA PRO A 293 2.31 -36.32 -2.92
C PRO A 293 0.80 -36.27 -2.64
N ALA A 294 0.15 -37.41 -2.41
CA ALA A 294 -1.28 -37.44 -2.04
C ALA A 294 -1.56 -36.77 -0.69
N ASP A 295 -0.71 -37.04 0.31
CA ASP A 295 -0.82 -36.42 1.63
C ASP A 295 -0.45 -34.95 1.59
N GLN A 296 0.54 -34.57 0.78
CA GLN A 296 0.87 -33.16 0.55
C GLN A 296 -0.33 -32.40 0.01
N ARG A 297 -0.98 -32.89 -1.06
CA ARG A 297 -2.19 -32.26 -1.63
C ARG A 297 -3.33 -32.15 -0.62
N ARG A 298 -3.52 -33.17 0.24
CA ARG A 298 -4.52 -33.10 1.31
C ARG A 298 -4.21 -31.97 2.28
N HIS A 299 -2.97 -31.86 2.77
CA HIS A 299 -2.59 -30.76 3.66
C HIS A 299 -2.65 -29.40 2.93
N GLY A 300 -2.22 -29.34 1.68
CA GLY A 300 -2.27 -28.15 0.82
C GLY A 300 -3.70 -27.62 0.66
N ALA A 301 -4.68 -28.49 0.42
CA ALA A 301 -6.09 -28.08 0.36
C ALA A 301 -6.59 -27.42 1.67
N HIS A 302 -6.14 -27.93 2.83
CA HIS A 302 -6.48 -27.32 4.12
C HIS A 302 -5.79 -25.96 4.31
N PHE A 303 -4.50 -25.86 3.97
CA PHE A 303 -3.77 -24.60 4.05
C PHE A 303 -4.30 -23.54 3.09
N ARG A 304 -4.74 -23.94 1.89
CA ARG A 304 -5.46 -23.08 0.96
C ARG A 304 -6.76 -22.55 1.58
N SER A 305 -7.56 -23.42 2.19
CA SER A 305 -8.81 -23.02 2.86
C SER A 305 -8.54 -22.02 4.01
N LEU A 306 -7.45 -22.22 4.77
CA LEU A 306 -7.01 -21.27 5.80
C LEU A 306 -6.60 -19.91 5.21
N ALA A 307 -5.87 -19.91 4.10
CA ALA A 307 -5.49 -18.67 3.41
C ALA A 307 -6.71 -17.92 2.86
N GLU A 308 -7.69 -18.63 2.29
CA GLU A 308 -8.96 -18.04 1.82
C GLU A 308 -9.76 -17.42 2.98
N PHE A 309 -9.75 -18.07 4.16
CA PHE A 309 -10.35 -17.51 5.38
C PHE A 309 -9.62 -16.24 5.87
N GLU A 310 -8.29 -16.25 5.88
CA GLU A 310 -7.50 -15.06 6.24
C GLU A 310 -7.74 -13.89 5.27
N GLU A 311 -7.83 -14.14 3.97
CA GLU A 311 -8.12 -13.10 2.97
C GLU A 311 -9.52 -12.50 3.18
N ALA A 312 -10.52 -13.34 3.45
CA ALA A 312 -11.87 -12.89 3.74
C ALA A 312 -11.95 -12.04 5.03
N LEU A 313 -11.19 -12.40 6.07
CA LEU A 313 -11.04 -11.59 7.28
C LEU A 313 -10.41 -10.22 6.99
N ARG A 314 -9.30 -10.17 6.23
CA ARG A 314 -8.64 -8.91 5.87
C ARG A 314 -9.56 -8.02 5.04
N LEU A 315 -10.33 -8.59 4.11
CA LEU A 315 -11.28 -7.82 3.31
C LEU A 315 -12.43 -7.26 4.17
N ALA A 316 -12.98 -8.06 5.08
CA ALA A 316 -14.02 -7.60 6.01
C ALA A 316 -13.53 -6.44 6.89
N ALA A 317 -12.29 -6.53 7.41
CA ALA A 317 -11.69 -5.45 8.19
C ALA A 317 -11.59 -4.14 7.40
N ARG A 318 -11.03 -4.18 6.17
CA ARG A 318 -10.91 -2.99 5.31
C ARG A 318 -12.27 -2.37 4.95
N LEU A 319 -13.25 -3.20 4.60
CA LEU A 319 -14.60 -2.70 4.28
C LEU A 319 -15.30 -2.11 5.51
N GLY A 320 -15.10 -2.70 6.69
CA GLY A 320 -15.60 -2.16 7.96
C GLY A 320 -14.97 -0.81 8.31
N GLU A 321 -13.65 -0.69 8.20
CA GLU A 321 -12.92 0.58 8.40
C GLU A 321 -13.41 1.65 7.42
N GLN A 322 -13.54 1.30 6.13
CA GLN A 322 -14.06 2.22 5.11
C GLN A 322 -15.49 2.68 5.41
N LEU A 323 -16.38 1.76 5.81
CA LEU A 323 -17.76 2.10 6.15
C LEU A 323 -17.84 3.02 7.36
N VAL A 324 -17.09 2.70 8.42
CA VAL A 324 -17.08 3.51 9.66
C VAL A 324 -16.54 4.90 9.40
N GLN A 325 -15.41 5.02 8.70
CA GLN A 325 -14.84 6.32 8.36
C GLN A 325 -15.79 7.13 7.49
N GLY A 326 -16.37 6.50 6.46
CA GLY A 326 -17.32 7.18 5.58
C GLY A 326 -18.60 7.63 6.27
N LEU A 327 -19.07 6.90 7.28
CA LEU A 327 -20.19 7.35 8.13
C LEU A 327 -19.80 8.52 9.03
N TYR A 328 -18.60 8.53 9.62
CA TYR A 328 -18.13 9.69 10.40
C TYR A 328 -18.06 10.94 9.54
N ASP A 329 -17.48 10.83 8.35
CA ASP A 329 -17.33 11.95 7.42
C ASP A 329 -18.71 12.43 6.94
N GLY A 330 -19.58 11.50 6.53
CA GLY A 330 -20.92 11.82 6.03
C GLY A 330 -21.86 12.43 7.08
N LEU A 331 -21.74 12.01 8.34
CA LEU A 331 -22.47 12.62 9.46
C LEU A 331 -21.93 14.02 9.81
N ALA A 332 -20.62 14.24 9.65
CA ALA A 332 -19.99 15.51 9.95
C ALA A 332 -20.26 16.58 8.86
N ASP A 333 -20.31 16.18 7.59
CA ASP A 333 -20.58 17.07 6.47
C ASP A 333 -22.08 17.20 6.10
N GLY A 334 -22.94 16.37 6.70
CA GLY A 334 -24.38 16.38 6.50
C GLY A 334 -24.86 15.66 5.24
N SER A 335 -23.99 14.92 4.55
CA SER A 335 -24.37 14.07 3.41
C SER A 335 -25.08 12.78 3.83
N VAL A 336 -24.99 12.41 5.11
CA VAL A 336 -25.68 11.29 5.74
C VAL A 336 -26.37 11.76 7.01
N GLU A 337 -27.64 11.38 7.17
CA GLU A 337 -28.40 11.65 8.39
C GLU A 337 -28.27 10.49 9.40
N PRO A 338 -28.30 10.77 10.71
CA PRO A 338 -28.45 9.73 11.73
C PRO A 338 -29.75 8.93 11.50
N ALA A 339 -29.67 7.61 11.65
CA ALA A 339 -30.82 6.72 11.54
C ALA A 339 -31.78 6.83 12.73
#